data_AF-A0A2N2SV75-F1
#
_entry.id   AF-A0A2N2SV75-F1
#
_cell.length_a   1.000
_cell.length_b   1.000
_cell.length_c   1.000
_cell.angle_alpha   90.00
_cell.angle_beta   90.00
_cell.angle_gamma   90.00
#
_symmetry.space_group_name_H-M   'P 1'
#
loop_
_entity.id
_entity.type
_entity.pdbx_description
1 polymer ?
#
loop_
_entity_poly.entity_id
_entity_poly.type
_entity_poly.pdbx_seq_one_letter_code
_entity_poly.pdbx_strand_id
1 'polypeptide(L)' 'RTTEDAEAQRAKLSLSGIETKISEREQAGRTVYRVRLGPFDKREDADAAKTRLESAGIETALVRVQR' A
#
# COMPACT_ATOMS: atom_id res chain seq x y z
N ARG A 1 8.02 11.67 -2.30
CA ARG A 1 8.44 10.54 -1.44
C ARG A 1 9.48 9.79 -2.24
N THR A 2 10.64 9.49 -1.68
CA THR A 2 11.74 8.83 -2.40
C THR A 2 11.48 7.33 -2.49
N THR A 3 12.32 6.60 -3.22
CA THR A 3 12.27 5.13 -3.29
C THR A 3 12.47 4.50 -1.93
N GLU A 4 13.41 5.03 -1.13
CA GLU A 4 13.73 4.53 0.22
C GLU A 4 12.55 4.59 1.18
N ASP A 5 11.75 5.66 1.16
CA ASP A 5 10.51 5.75 1.94
C ASP A 5 9.56 4.59 1.61
N ALA A 6 9.41 4.28 0.32
CA ALA A 6 8.51 3.23 -0.16
C ALA A 6 9.04 1.83 0.19
N GLU A 7 10.35 1.62 0.14
CA GLU A 7 10.99 0.38 0.56
C GLU A 7 10.90 0.16 2.07
N ALA A 8 11.10 1.20 2.88
CA ALA A 8 10.92 1.13 4.33
C ALA A 8 9.47 0.77 4.71
N GLN A 9 8.49 1.36 4.03
CA GLN A 9 7.08 1.00 4.21
C GLN A 9 6.82 -0.45 3.79
N ARG A 10 7.30 -0.87 2.61
CA ARG A 10 7.20 -2.26 2.16
C ARG A 10 7.79 -3.23 3.17
N ALA A 11 8.98 -2.94 3.71
CA ALA A 11 9.62 -3.79 4.70
C ALA A 11 8.78 -3.93 5.97
N LYS A 12 8.26 -2.81 6.51
CA LYS A 12 7.35 -2.82 7.68
C LYS A 12 6.10 -3.67 7.44
N LEU A 13 5.55 -3.61 6.23
CA LEU A 13 4.38 -4.38 5.81
C LEU A 13 4.72 -5.87 5.65
N SER A 14 5.84 -6.19 5.00
CA SER A 14 6.33 -7.56 4.85
C SER A 14 6.60 -8.24 6.20
N LEU A 15 7.16 -7.50 7.17
CA LEU A 15 7.36 -8.00 8.54
C LEU A 15 6.04 -8.31 9.26
N SER A 16 4.94 -7.68 8.85
CA SER A 16 3.59 -7.96 9.35
C SER A 16 2.89 -9.11 8.60
N GLY A 17 3.61 -9.81 7.70
CA GLY A 17 3.07 -10.87 6.85
C GLY A 17 2.23 -10.35 5.68
N ILE A 18 2.37 -9.07 5.34
CA ILE A 18 1.56 -8.38 4.33
C ILE A 18 2.42 -8.14 3.08
N GLU A 19 2.17 -8.91 2.02
CA GLU A 19 2.88 -8.75 0.76
C GLU A 19 2.41 -7.51 -0.01
N THR A 20 3.35 -6.60 -0.30
CA THR A 20 3.06 -5.35 -1.03
C THR A 20 3.92 -5.18 -2.27
N LYS A 21 3.38 -4.46 -3.25
CA LYS A 21 4.05 -4.10 -4.50
C LYS A 21 4.26 -2.59 -4.55
N ILE A 22 5.49 -2.17 -4.82
CA ILE A 22 5.80 -0.78 -5.09
C ILE A 22 5.55 -0.53 -6.58
N SER A 23 4.83 0.53 -6.90
CA SER A 23 4.70 1.03 -8.27
C SER A 23 5.09 2.49 -8.31
N GLU A 24 6.01 2.84 -9.20
CA GLU A 24 6.31 4.21 -9.55
C GLU A 24 5.27 4.74 -10.54
N ARG A 25 4.86 5.99 -10.33
CA ARG A 25 4.02 6.76 -11.24
C ARG A 25 4.60 8.17 -11.29
N GLU A 26 4.72 8.73 -12.47
CA GLU A 26 4.95 10.17 -12.60
C GLU A 26 3.58 10.86 -12.53
N GLN A 27 3.40 11.76 -11.57
CA GLN A 27 2.20 12.55 -11.42
C GLN A 27 2.57 14.03 -11.31
N ALA A 28 2.05 14.85 -12.23
CA ALA A 28 2.28 16.29 -12.28
C ALA A 28 3.79 16.68 -12.22
N GLY A 29 4.62 15.95 -12.96
CA GLY A 29 6.08 16.19 -13.02
C GLY A 29 6.85 15.78 -11.75
N ARG A 30 6.23 14.99 -10.86
CA ARG A 30 6.87 14.42 -9.67
C ARG A 30 6.73 12.90 -9.67
N THR A 31 7.83 12.20 -9.41
CA THR A 31 7.81 10.74 -9.20
C THR A 31 7.14 10.44 -7.85
N VAL A 32 6.05 9.71 -7.89
CA VAL A 32 5.35 9.18 -6.72
C VAL A 32 5.51 7.67 -6.66
N TYR A 33 5.91 7.18 -5.49
CA TYR A 33 6.00 5.75 -5.22
C TYR A 33 4.76 5.34 -4.44
N ARG A 34 4.02 4.39 -5.00
CA ARG A 34 2.79 3.86 -4.39
C ARG A 34 3.06 2.44 -3.92
N VAL A 35 2.96 2.23 -2.62
CA VAL A 35 2.97 0.89 -2.02
C VAL A 35 1.53 0.36 -2.07
N ARG A 36 1.28 -0.66 -2.89
CA ARG A 36 -0.03 -1.30 -3.03
C ARG A 36 -0.04 -2.66 -2.37
N LEU A 37 -1.09 -2.92 -1.61
CA LEU A 37 -1.36 -4.22 -1.02
C LEU A 37 -2.46 -4.93 -1.82
N GLY A 38 -2.09 -6.06 -2.42
CA GLY A 38 -3.00 -6.94 -3.17
C GLY A 38 -3.68 -6.27 -4.38
N PRO A 39 -4.21 -7.07 -5.30
CA PRO A 39 -5.62 -7.02 -5.62
C PRO A 39 -6.37 -7.90 -4.62
N PHE A 40 -7.40 -7.36 -3.98
CA PHE A 40 -8.30 -8.14 -3.13
C PHE A 40 -9.57 -8.45 -3.93
N ASP A 41 -9.96 -9.73 -3.96
CA ASP A 41 -11.22 -10.14 -4.59
C ASP A 41 -12.43 -9.81 -3.72
N LYS A 42 -12.25 -9.87 -2.39
CA LYS A 42 -13.28 -9.53 -1.41
C LYS A 42 -12.96 -8.21 -0.74
N ARG A 43 -14.00 -7.40 -0.58
CA ARG A 43 -13.93 -6.15 0.19
C ARG A 43 -13.53 -6.39 1.64
N GLU A 44 -14.02 -7.47 2.24
CA GLU A 44 -13.74 -7.85 3.63
C GLU A 44 -12.24 -8.09 3.88
N ASP A 45 -11.54 -8.74 2.94
CA ASP A 45 -10.09 -8.96 3.04
C ASP A 45 -9.32 -7.64 2.95
N ALA A 46 -9.77 -6.73 2.08
CA ALA A 46 -9.19 -5.40 1.94
C ALA A 46 -9.41 -4.54 3.21
N ASP A 47 -10.60 -4.57 3.79
CA ASP A 47 -10.95 -3.85 5.02
C ASP A 47 -10.24 -4.44 6.25
N ALA A 48 -10.08 -5.76 6.33
CA ALA A 48 -9.29 -6.42 7.38
C ALA A 48 -7.81 -6.04 7.30
N ALA A 49 -7.24 -6.00 6.09
CA ALA A 49 -5.88 -5.55 5.88
C ALA A 49 -5.73 -4.07 6.25
N LYS A 50 -6.65 -3.20 5.81
CA LYS A 50 -6.68 -1.78 6.18
C LYS A 50 -6.67 -1.59 7.70
N THR A 51 -7.52 -2.31 8.42
CA THR A 51 -7.61 -2.23 9.89
C THR A 51 -6.30 -2.60 10.57
N ARG A 52 -5.60 -3.62 10.07
CA ARG A 52 -4.27 -4.02 10.58
C ARG A 52 -3.24 -2.91 10.35
N LEU A 53 -3.29 -2.25 9.19
CA LEU A 53 -2.38 -1.15 8.86
C LEU A 53 -2.66 0.12 9.68
N GLU A 54 -3.92 0.44 9.91
CA GLU A 54 -4.33 1.52 10.82
C GLU A 54 -3.87 1.24 12.25
N SER A 55 -3.99 0.00 12.72
CA SER A 55 -3.48 -0.42 14.05
C SER A 55 -1.95 -0.29 14.15
N ALA A 56 -1.23 -0.40 13.03
CA ALA A 56 0.22 -0.19 12.94
C ALA A 56 0.63 1.29 12.77
N GLY A 57 -0.34 2.21 12.82
CA GLY A 57 -0.16 3.65 12.61
C GLY A 57 0.21 4.02 11.17
N ILE A 58 -0.15 3.18 10.20
CA ILE A 58 0.13 3.40 8.78
C ILE A 58 -1.12 3.97 8.12
N GLU A 59 -1.01 5.20 7.59
CA GLU A 59 -2.06 5.80 6.78
C GLU A 59 -2.24 5.02 5.48
N THR A 60 -3.46 4.57 5.21
CA THR A 60 -3.79 3.76 4.04
C THR A 60 -5.00 4.31 3.31
N ALA A 61 -4.97 4.22 1.98
CA ALA A 61 -6.09 4.59 1.13
C ALA A 61 -6.59 3.36 0.38
N LEU A 62 -7.87 3.02 0.54
CA LEU A 62 -8.49 1.91 -0.17
C LEU A 62 -8.85 2.37 -1.59
N VAL A 63 -8.17 1.81 -2.59
CA VAL A 63 -8.44 2.10 -4.01
C VAL A 63 -9.29 0.98 -4.58
N ARG A 64 -10.53 1.30 -4.96
CA ARG A 64 -11.39 0.37 -5.72
C ARG A 64 -11.09 0.55 -7.20
N VAL A 65 -10.68 -0.52 -7.86
CA VAL A 65 -10.60 -0.55 -9.33
C VAL A 65 -11.95 -1.03 -9.84
N GLN A 66 -12.79 -0.10 -10.28
CA GLN A 66 -13.99 -0.44 -11.04
C GLN A 66 -13.50 -0.79 -12.45
N ARG A 67 -13.61 -2.07 -12.85
CA ARG A 67 -13.51 -2.46 -14.26
C ARG A 67 -14.88 -2.34 -14.90
#